data_AF-A0A518GZJ6-F1
#
_entry.id   AF-A0A518GZJ6-F1
#
_cell.length_a   1.000
_cell.length_b   1.000
_cell.length_c   1.000
_cell.angle_alpha   90.00
_cell.angle_beta   90.00
_cell.angle_gamma   90.00
#
_symmetry.space_group_name_H-M   'P 1'
#
loop_
_entity.id
_entity.type
_entity.pdbx_description
1 polymer ?
#
loop_
_entity_poly.entity_id
_entity_poly.type
_entity_poly.pdbx_seq_one_letter_code
_entity_poly.pdbx_strand_id
1 'polypeptide(L)' 'MRVSESAPLGRSCRACGCTCRSACWHDGWGTCWWVGPDLCSHCAMGLADVERPDRGRGGDR' A
#
# COMPACT_ATOMS: atom_id res chain seq x y z
N MET A 1 20.18 14.48 21.63
CA MET A 1 19.25 14.36 20.48
C MET A 1 18.65 12.95 20.50
N ARG A 2 17.58 12.73 21.27
CA ARG A 2 16.85 11.46 21.30
C ARG A 2 15.38 11.74 21.58
N VAL A 3 14.60 11.85 20.50
CA VAL A 3 13.19 11.43 20.50
C VAL A 3 13.03 10.60 19.24
N SER A 4 13.49 9.36 19.33
CA SER A 4 13.07 8.29 18.44
C SER A 4 11.56 8.16 18.56
N GLU A 5 10.86 8.51 17.47
CA GLU A 5 9.82 7.65 16.92
C GLU A 5 8.55 7.45 17.76
N SER A 6 8.02 8.54 18.34
CA SER A 6 6.63 8.58 18.80
C SER A 6 5.66 8.73 17.62
N ALA A 7 5.56 7.72 16.75
CA ALA A 7 4.40 7.56 15.88
C ALA A 7 3.46 6.55 16.55
N PRO A 8 2.36 6.99 17.20
CA PRO A 8 1.47 6.07 17.88
C PRO A 8 0.81 5.17 16.84
N LEU A 9 0.99 3.85 16.97
CA LEU A 9 0.03 2.78 16.64
C LEU A 9 -0.88 3.08 15.43
N GLY A 10 -0.27 3.54 14.34
CA GLY A 10 -0.99 3.95 13.15
C GLY A 10 -1.22 2.71 12.31
N ARG A 11 -2.50 2.38 12.04
CA ARG A 11 -2.88 1.38 11.04
C ARG A 11 -1.97 1.48 9.80
N SER A 12 -1.38 0.35 9.43
CA SER A 12 -0.37 0.23 8.37
C SER A 12 -0.85 -0.76 7.31
N CYS A 13 -0.55 -0.51 6.04
CA CYS A 13 -1.04 -1.37 4.97
C CYS A 13 -0.17 -2.63 4.92
N ARG A 14 -0.78 -3.81 5.02
CA ARG A 14 -0.05 -5.08 4.98
C ARG A 14 0.67 -5.34 3.64
N ALA A 15 0.24 -4.67 2.56
CA ALA A 15 0.78 -4.87 1.21
C ALA A 15 1.93 -3.90 0.87
N CYS A 16 1.80 -2.61 1.21
CA CYS A 16 2.81 -1.59 0.87
C CYS A 16 3.44 -0.89 2.07
N GLY A 17 2.97 -1.16 3.30
CA GLY A 17 3.48 -0.53 4.52
C GLY A 17 3.11 0.94 4.69
N CYS A 18 2.26 1.51 3.81
CA CYS A 18 1.86 2.91 3.93
C CYS A 18 1.16 3.15 5.28
N THR A 19 1.33 4.36 5.83
CA THR A 19 0.66 4.80 7.06
C THR A 19 -0.12 6.08 6.79
N CYS A 20 -0.87 6.58 7.78
CA CYS A 20 -1.53 7.89 7.66
C CYS A 20 -0.55 9.06 7.40
N ARG A 21 0.74 8.92 7.74
CA ARG A 21 1.77 9.94 7.47
C ARG A 21 2.56 9.67 6.19
N SER A 22 2.49 8.44 5.67
CA SER A 22 3.20 7.98 4.48
C SER A 22 2.24 7.28 3.54
N ALA A 23 1.15 7.96 3.17
CA ALA A 23 0.13 7.44 2.28
C ALA A 23 0.68 7.28 0.85
N CYS A 24 0.28 6.22 0.15
CA CYS A 24 0.53 6.09 -1.28
C CYS A 24 -0.15 7.24 -2.03
N TRP A 25 0.49 7.77 -3.05
CA TRP A 25 -0.08 8.78 -3.93
C TRP A 25 -0.48 8.16 -5.27
N HIS A 26 -1.62 8.58 -5.81
CA HIS A 26 -2.07 8.24 -7.15
C HIS A 26 -2.48 9.50 -7.90
N ASP A 27 -2.02 9.67 -9.13
CA ASP A 27 -2.19 10.91 -9.92
C ASP A 27 -3.67 11.31 -10.14
N GLY A 28 -4.57 10.34 -10.33
CA GLY A 28 -6.00 10.62 -10.55
C GLY A 28 -6.86 10.93 -9.30
N TRP A 29 -6.42 10.58 -8.09
CA TRP A 29 -7.28 10.65 -6.89
C TRP A 29 -6.54 11.02 -5.59
N GLY A 30 -5.23 11.28 -5.66
CA GLY A 30 -4.42 11.80 -4.56
C GLY A 30 -3.95 10.71 -3.61
N THR A 31 -3.98 11.00 -2.30
CA THR A 31 -3.53 10.08 -1.26
C THR A 31 -4.49 8.89 -1.09
N CYS A 32 -3.93 7.71 -0.88
CA CYS A 32 -4.71 6.52 -0.59
C CYS A 32 -5.45 6.64 0.75
N TRP A 33 -6.64 6.04 0.81
CA TRP A 33 -7.41 5.90 2.04
C TRP A 33 -7.38 4.46 2.55
N TRP A 34 -7.91 4.24 3.74
CA TRP A 34 -8.04 2.91 4.33
C TRP A 34 -9.35 2.28 3.88
N VAL A 35 -9.29 1.10 3.26
CA VAL A 35 -10.49 0.32 2.90
C VAL A 35 -10.78 -0.80 3.91
N GLY A 36 -9.79 -1.16 4.72
CA GLY A 36 -9.89 -2.15 5.78
C GLY A 36 -8.91 -1.86 6.91
N PRO A 37 -8.87 -2.71 7.94
CA PRO A 37 -8.03 -2.50 9.13
C PRO A 37 -6.54 -2.41 8.78
N ASP A 38 -6.07 -3.24 7.83
CA ASP A 38 -4.66 -3.32 7.44
C ASP A 38 -4.48 -3.24 5.92
N LEU A 39 -5.37 -2.55 5.19
CA LEU A 39 -5.30 -2.44 3.73
C LEU A 39 -5.70 -1.04 3.23
N CYS A 40 -4.84 -0.45 2.39
CA CYS A 40 -5.11 0.82 1.72
C CYS A 40 -5.80 0.62 0.37
N SER A 41 -6.51 1.64 -0.09
CA SER A 41 -7.25 1.66 -1.34
C SER A 41 -6.36 1.43 -2.57
N HIS A 42 -5.14 1.97 -2.56
CA HIS A 42 -4.19 1.79 -3.65
C HIS A 42 -3.85 0.31 -3.84
N CYS A 43 -3.52 -0.39 -2.76
CA CYS A 43 -3.28 -1.83 -2.79
C CYS A 43 -4.55 -2.64 -3.01
N ALA A 44 -5.70 -2.21 -2.49
CA ALA A 44 -6.96 -2.91 -2.71
C ALA A 44 -7.39 -2.87 -4.17
N MET A 45 -7.20 -1.74 -4.85
CA MET A 45 -7.45 -1.62 -6.29
C MET A 45 -6.42 -2.40 -7.10
N GLY A 46 -5.13 -2.38 -6.71
CA GLY A 46 -4.12 -3.23 -7.34
C GLY A 46 -4.34 -4.73 -7.09
N LEU A 47 -4.90 -5.11 -5.94
CA LEU A 47 -5.24 -6.50 -5.62
C LEU A 47 -6.41 -7.02 -6.46
N ALA A 48 -7.35 -6.15 -6.85
CA ALA A 48 -8.40 -6.51 -7.80
C ALA A 48 -7.82 -6.93 -9.17
N ASP A 49 -6.65 -6.39 -9.55
CA ASP A 49 -5.89 -6.82 -10.73
C ASP A 49 -5.02 -8.07 -10.47
N VAL A 50 -4.70 -8.39 -9.20
CA VAL A 50 -3.83 -9.52 -8.81
C VAL A 50 -4.59 -10.82 -8.57
N GLU A 51 -5.93 -10.85 -8.66
CA GLU A 51 -6.70 -12.11 -8.67
C GLU A 51 -6.54 -12.93 -9.97
N ARG A 52 -5.55 -12.58 -10.80
CA ARG A 52 -5.00 -13.47 -11.84
C ARG A 52 -3.59 -13.93 -11.51
N PRO A 53 -3.41 -14.95 -10.67
CA PRO A 53 -2.15 -15.67 -10.65
C PRO A 53 -2.07 -16.59 -11.87
N ASP A 54 -1.60 -16.07 -13.01
CA ASP A 54 -0.89 -16.93 -13.97
C ASP A 54 0.42 -16.30 -14.44
N ARG A 55 1.46 -16.75 -13.74
CA ARG A 55 2.83 -17.01 -14.19
C ARG A 55 3.17 -16.59 -15.63
N GLY A 56 3.99 -15.54 -15.73
CA GLY A 56 4.70 -15.20 -16.96
C GLY A 56 6.13 -14.72 -16.69
N ARG A 57 6.98 -15.58 -16.10
CA ARG A 57 8.44 -15.41 -16.23
C ARG A 57 8.79 -15.66 -17.69
N GLY A 58 9.07 -14.59 -18.43
CA GLY A 58 9.52 -14.65 -19.82
C GLY A 58 10.37 -13.44 -20.15
N GLY A 59 11.57 -13.37 -19.54
CA GLY A 59 12.69 -12.69 -20.18
C GLY A 59 13.22 -13.53 -21.34
N ASP A 60 14.03 -12.89 -22.19
CA ASP A 60 14.73 -13.42 -23.38
C ASP A 60 13.88 -13.52 -24.67
N ARG A 61 13.93 -12.45 -25.48
CA ARG A 61 14.60 -12.45 -26.80
C ARG A 61 14.65 -11.04 -27.39
#